data_AF-A0A257Q2G4-F1
#
_entry.id   AF-A0A257Q2G4-F1
#
_cell.length_a   1.000
_cell.length_b   1.000
_cell.length_c   1.000
_cell.angle_alpha   90.00
_cell.angle_beta   90.00
_cell.angle_gamma   90.00
#
_symmetry.space_group_name_H-M   'P 1'
#
loop_
_entity.id
_entity.type
_entity.pdbx_description
1 polymer ?
#
loop_
_entity_poly.entity_id
_entity_poly.type
_entity_poly.pdbx_seq_one_letter_code
_entity_poly.pdbx_strand_id
1 'polypeptide(L)'
;MAALANALSFAFAMGWEILWALILGFLLSGVVQAVVSKGEMSRLLPDSKPKTILLASALGAASSSCSYAAVALARSIFKKGGDFKAAMAFQFASTNLVLELGIILAVLMGWQFTLAEFTGGPIMIVLLVLMLRTAMTKSRVAEARTQAEQNRQGRMEGHAGMDMSVSGAGNIVARALSPKGLTAISHFYVMDWASVWTDIALGLLISGALAAWVPNGFWQAFFLVRHPLAAKLVGPLIGPLVAVVSFVCSVGNVPLAAVLWNGGISFGGVVSFLFADLIILPILN
;
A
#
# COMPACT_ATOMS: atom_id res chain seq x y z
N MET A 1 20.01 -23.43 17.27
CA MET A 1 20.94 -22.30 17.11
C MET A 1 21.07 -21.87 15.64
N ALA A 2 21.61 -22.72 14.75
CA ALA A 2 21.78 -22.37 13.32
C ALA A 2 20.49 -21.99 12.58
N ALA A 3 19.37 -22.69 12.82
CA ALA A 3 18.09 -22.39 12.16
C ALA A 3 17.48 -21.03 12.58
N LEU A 4 17.67 -20.63 13.84
CA LEU A 4 17.21 -19.31 14.32
C LEU A 4 18.11 -18.20 13.79
N ALA A 5 19.43 -18.43 13.76
CA ALA A 5 20.39 -17.50 13.18
C ALA A 5 20.12 -17.26 11.69
N ASN A 6 19.79 -18.31 10.92
CA ASN A 6 19.42 -18.18 9.52
C ASN A 6 18.13 -17.37 9.34
N ALA A 7 17.09 -17.63 10.14
CA ALA A 7 15.84 -16.87 10.09
C ALA A 7 16.06 -15.38 10.36
N LEU A 8 16.83 -15.05 11.39
CA LEU A 8 17.20 -13.67 11.72
C LEU A 8 18.06 -13.02 10.63
N SER A 9 18.99 -13.77 10.02
CA SER A 9 19.82 -13.30 8.91
C SER A 9 18.97 -12.98 7.68
N PHE A 10 17.99 -13.82 7.34
CA PHE A 10 17.06 -13.54 6.24
C PHE A 10 16.20 -12.31 6.53
N ALA A 11 15.61 -12.23 7.73
CA ALA A 11 14.83 -11.06 8.15
C ALA A 11 15.66 -9.77 8.08
N PHE A 12 16.91 -9.81 8.54
CA PHE A 12 17.83 -8.68 8.48
C PHE A 12 18.21 -8.31 7.03
N ALA A 13 18.53 -9.30 6.19
CA ALA A 13 18.85 -9.05 4.79
C ALA A 13 17.67 -8.40 4.03
N MET A 14 16.47 -8.96 4.19
CA MET A 14 15.24 -8.40 3.62
C MET A 14 14.98 -6.99 4.15
N GLY A 15 15.15 -6.78 5.46
CA GLY A 15 15.01 -5.47 6.09
C GLY A 15 16.01 -4.45 5.53
N TRP A 16 17.26 -4.83 5.35
CA TRP A 16 18.31 -4.01 4.76
C TRP A 16 18.01 -3.64 3.30
N GLU A 17 17.49 -4.58 2.53
CA GLU A 17 17.10 -4.37 1.14
C GLU A 17 15.94 -3.39 0.97
N ILE A 18 14.97 -3.37 1.89
CA ILE A 18 13.80 -2.47 1.80
C ILE A 18 14.00 -1.13 2.53
N LEU A 19 14.96 -1.04 3.45
CA LEU A 19 15.13 0.12 4.34
C LEU A 19 15.29 1.43 3.58
N TRP A 20 16.13 1.45 2.54
CA TRP A 20 16.37 2.68 1.77
C TRP A 20 15.09 3.16 1.05
N ALA A 21 14.28 2.21 0.54
CA ALA A 21 13.03 2.54 -0.13
C ALA A 21 12.01 3.08 0.88
N LEU A 22 11.94 2.50 2.08
CA LEU A 22 11.09 3.02 3.16
C LEU A 22 11.48 4.44 3.58
N ILE A 23 12.78 4.74 3.67
CA ILE A 23 13.29 6.08 3.99
C ILE A 23 12.86 7.08 2.91
N LEU A 24 13.03 6.75 1.63
CA LEU A 24 12.62 7.63 0.53
C LEU A 24 11.09 7.81 0.48
N GLY A 25 10.33 6.73 0.70
CA GLY A 25 8.87 6.74 0.63
C GLY A 25 8.25 7.60 1.70
N PHE A 26 8.68 7.42 2.95
CA PHE A 26 8.20 8.25 4.04
C PHE A 26 8.64 9.71 3.91
N LEU A 27 9.81 9.97 3.31
CA LEU A 27 10.23 11.35 3.03
C LEU A 27 9.32 11.99 1.98
N LEU A 28 9.07 11.30 0.87
CA LEU A 28 8.20 11.78 -0.21
C LEU A 28 6.75 11.96 0.29
N SER A 29 6.24 10.98 1.04
CA SER A 29 4.97 11.06 1.77
C SER A 29 4.90 12.31 2.65
N GLY A 30 5.92 12.54 3.48
CA GLY A 30 5.99 13.73 4.35
C GLY A 30 6.00 15.05 3.58
N VAL A 31 6.71 15.11 2.44
CA VAL A 31 6.69 16.28 1.53
C VAL A 31 5.29 16.53 1.00
N VAL A 32 4.64 15.50 0.45
CA VAL A 32 3.29 15.62 -0.14
C VAL A 32 2.28 16.03 0.91
N GLN A 33 2.29 15.39 2.09
CA GLN A 33 1.40 15.72 3.21
C GLN A 33 1.64 17.12 3.78
N ALA A 34 2.88 17.62 3.75
CA ALA A 34 3.21 18.98 4.22
C ALA A 34 2.78 20.08 3.25
N VAL A 35 2.79 19.83 1.94
CA VAL A 35 2.53 20.86 0.92
C VAL A 35 1.12 20.82 0.32
N VAL A 36 0.47 19.66 0.34
CA VAL A 36 -0.88 19.47 -0.19
C VAL A 36 -1.84 19.22 0.96
N SER A 37 -2.70 20.20 1.24
CA SER A 37 -3.71 20.03 2.28
C SER A 37 -4.74 18.98 1.85
N LYS A 38 -5.29 18.26 2.85
CA LYS A 38 -6.42 17.32 2.63
C LYS A 38 -7.62 18.01 1.95
N GLY A 39 -7.78 19.32 2.17
CA GLY A 39 -8.82 20.13 1.53
C GLY A 39 -8.54 20.41 0.05
N GLU A 40 -7.30 20.71 -0.32
CA GLU A 40 -6.88 20.84 -1.73
C GLU A 40 -7.05 19.50 -2.47
N MET A 41 -6.62 18.37 -1.90
CA MET A 41 -6.87 17.05 -2.51
C MET A 41 -8.35 16.76 -2.72
N SER A 42 -9.19 17.04 -1.71
CA SER A 42 -10.64 16.86 -1.83
C SER A 42 -11.26 17.71 -2.93
N ARG A 43 -10.76 18.93 -3.17
CA ARG A 43 -11.26 19.81 -4.25
C ARG A 43 -10.85 19.32 -5.64
N LEU A 44 -9.70 18.67 -5.75
CA LEU A 44 -9.23 18.07 -7.01
C LEU A 44 -10.01 16.81 -7.40
N LEU A 45 -10.73 16.19 -6.45
CA LEU A 45 -11.45 14.93 -6.63
C LEU A 45 -12.97 15.07 -6.46
N PRO A 46 -13.67 15.90 -7.27
CA PRO A 46 -15.08 16.24 -7.05
C PRO A 46 -16.07 15.17 -7.53
N ASP A 47 -15.66 14.27 -8.41
CA ASP A 47 -16.54 13.28 -9.04
C ASP A 47 -15.81 11.97 -9.40
N SER A 48 -16.55 11.01 -9.95
CA SER A 48 -16.04 9.71 -10.41
C SER A 48 -15.92 9.60 -11.94
N LYS A 49 -15.73 10.73 -12.65
CA LYS A 49 -15.47 10.73 -14.09
C LYS A 49 -14.07 10.19 -14.39
N PRO A 50 -13.82 9.64 -15.59
CA PRO A 50 -12.52 9.06 -15.95
C PRO A 50 -11.32 10.00 -15.73
N LYS A 51 -11.48 11.30 -16.01
CA LYS A 51 -10.44 12.32 -15.79
C LYS A 51 -10.07 12.45 -14.30
N THR A 52 -11.07 12.46 -13.42
CA THR A 52 -10.88 12.57 -11.98
C THR A 52 -10.28 11.31 -11.39
N ILE A 53 -10.66 10.13 -11.89
CA ILE A 53 -10.02 8.86 -11.50
C ILE A 53 -8.55 8.85 -11.92
N LEU A 54 -8.23 9.27 -13.15
CA LEU A 54 -6.84 9.36 -13.60
C LEU A 54 -6.02 10.31 -12.74
N LEU A 55 -6.58 11.48 -12.39
CA LEU A 55 -5.94 12.42 -11.49
C LEU A 55 -5.76 11.84 -10.08
N ALA A 56 -6.77 11.17 -9.54
CA ALA A 56 -6.70 10.48 -8.25
C ALA A 56 -5.59 9.44 -8.23
N SER A 57 -5.50 8.62 -9.27
CA SER A 57 -4.47 7.59 -9.40
C SER A 57 -3.07 8.19 -9.55
N ALA A 58 -2.91 9.26 -10.33
CA ALA A 58 -1.62 9.94 -10.47
C ALA A 58 -1.17 10.59 -9.15
N LEU A 59 -2.09 11.25 -8.43
CA LEU A 59 -1.81 11.80 -7.11
C LEU A 59 -1.47 10.71 -6.10
N GLY A 60 -2.19 9.58 -6.14
CA GLY A 60 -1.91 8.41 -5.30
C GLY A 60 -0.52 7.86 -5.55
N ALA A 61 -0.20 7.54 -6.80
CA ALA A 61 1.11 7.04 -7.21
C ALA A 61 2.27 7.98 -6.82
N ALA A 62 2.03 9.29 -6.86
CA ALA A 62 3.02 10.29 -6.44
C ALA A 62 3.14 10.44 -4.90
N SER A 63 2.09 10.12 -4.14
CA SER A 63 2.03 10.29 -2.69
C SER A 63 2.90 9.30 -1.91
N SER A 64 3.36 8.21 -2.56
CA SER A 64 4.22 7.15 -1.99
C SER A 64 3.90 6.83 -0.53
N SER A 65 2.66 6.44 -0.26
CA SER A 65 2.17 6.29 1.11
C SER A 65 2.05 4.81 1.47
N CYS A 66 2.38 4.45 2.71
CA CYS A 66 2.10 3.10 3.21
C CYS A 66 0.58 2.82 3.19
N SER A 67 0.18 1.55 3.23
CA SER A 67 -1.23 1.14 3.18
C SER A 67 -2.10 1.86 4.23
N TYR A 68 -1.55 2.15 5.42
CA TYR A 68 -2.25 2.89 6.46
C TYR A 68 -2.38 4.39 6.19
N ALA A 69 -1.29 5.06 5.77
CA ALA A 69 -1.33 6.47 5.42
C ALA A 69 -2.24 6.72 4.21
N ALA A 70 -2.22 5.82 3.21
CA ALA A 70 -3.11 5.85 2.07
C ALA A 70 -4.60 5.79 2.47
N VAL A 71 -4.98 4.87 3.37
CA VAL A 71 -6.35 4.77 3.91
C VAL A 71 -6.75 6.01 4.69
N ALA A 72 -5.86 6.52 5.55
CA ALA A 72 -6.12 7.72 6.34
C ALA A 72 -6.35 8.95 5.45
N LEU A 73 -5.53 9.12 4.41
CA LEU A 73 -5.68 10.18 3.42
C LEU A 73 -6.96 10.02 2.61
N ALA A 74 -7.27 8.81 2.13
CA ALA A 74 -8.49 8.53 1.38
C ALA A 74 -9.76 8.81 2.20
N ARG A 75 -9.79 8.39 3.48
CA ARG A 75 -10.89 8.71 4.40
C ARG A 75 -11.00 10.22 4.62
N SER A 76 -9.88 10.92 4.77
CA SER A 76 -9.87 12.39 4.93
C SER A 76 -10.38 13.12 3.69
N ILE A 77 -9.94 12.72 2.50
CA ILE A 77 -10.44 13.21 1.20
C ILE A 77 -11.97 13.03 1.12
N PHE A 78 -12.45 11.84 1.46
CA PHE A 78 -13.89 11.54 1.43
C PHE A 78 -14.68 12.38 2.46
N LYS A 79 -14.18 12.50 3.69
CA LYS A 79 -14.80 13.31 4.76
C LYS A 79 -14.83 14.80 4.44
N LYS A 80 -13.81 15.32 3.73
CA LYS A 80 -13.74 16.72 3.29
C LYS A 80 -14.55 17.02 2.02
N GLY A 81 -15.24 16.01 1.44
CA GLY A 81 -16.19 16.22 0.34
C GLY A 81 -15.81 15.58 -0.99
N GLY A 82 -14.67 14.89 -1.09
CA GLY A 82 -14.26 14.19 -2.31
C GLY A 82 -15.18 13.02 -2.67
N ASP A 83 -15.20 12.64 -3.95
CA ASP A 83 -15.94 11.46 -4.43
C ASP A 83 -15.33 10.17 -3.84
N PHE A 84 -16.20 9.29 -3.33
CA PHE A 84 -15.80 8.04 -2.70
C PHE A 84 -14.94 7.15 -3.62
N LYS A 85 -15.34 7.01 -4.89
CA LYS A 85 -14.65 6.12 -5.84
C LYS A 85 -13.31 6.71 -6.24
N ALA A 86 -13.22 8.03 -6.39
CA ALA A 86 -11.95 8.72 -6.62
C ALA A 86 -11.01 8.56 -5.41
N ALA A 87 -11.52 8.68 -4.18
CA ALA A 87 -10.74 8.44 -2.98
C ALA A 87 -10.23 6.99 -2.89
N MET A 88 -11.04 5.99 -3.26
CA MET A 88 -10.60 4.59 -3.33
C MET A 88 -9.56 4.35 -4.44
N ALA A 89 -9.70 5.00 -5.59
CA ALA A 89 -8.70 4.91 -6.67
C ALA A 89 -7.37 5.58 -6.28
N PHE A 90 -7.42 6.70 -5.56
CA PHE A 90 -6.26 7.34 -4.94
C PHE A 90 -5.58 6.38 -3.95
N GLN A 91 -6.36 5.80 -3.04
CA GLN A 91 -5.86 4.86 -2.04
C GLN A 91 -5.12 3.69 -2.70
N PHE A 92 -5.74 3.06 -3.69
CA PHE A 92 -5.16 1.93 -4.41
C PHE A 92 -3.88 2.30 -5.16
N ALA A 93 -3.88 3.43 -5.88
CA ALA A 93 -2.69 3.86 -6.59
C ALA A 93 -1.55 4.24 -5.63
N SER A 94 -1.88 4.76 -4.44
CA SER A 94 -0.92 5.15 -3.44
C SER A 94 -0.18 3.99 -2.79
N THR A 95 -0.73 2.77 -2.89
CA THR A 95 -0.11 1.56 -2.34
C THR A 95 0.54 0.68 -3.41
N ASN A 96 -0.01 0.65 -4.62
CA ASN A 96 0.39 -0.32 -5.67
C ASN A 96 1.13 0.32 -6.86
N LEU A 97 0.96 1.62 -7.13
CA LEU A 97 1.54 2.27 -8.32
C LEU A 97 2.71 3.21 -8.02
N VAL A 98 3.32 3.02 -6.86
CA VAL A 98 4.43 3.83 -6.39
C VAL A 98 5.73 3.43 -7.12
N LEU A 99 6.52 4.43 -7.53
CA LEU A 99 7.80 4.20 -8.22
C LEU A 99 8.77 3.36 -7.39
N GLU A 100 8.80 3.56 -6.07
CA GLU A 100 9.66 2.81 -5.14
C GLU A 100 9.35 1.32 -5.15
N LEU A 101 8.06 0.95 -5.05
CA LEU A 101 7.63 -0.45 -5.19
C LEU A 101 8.08 -1.01 -6.53
N GLY A 102 7.92 -0.23 -7.61
CA GLY A 102 8.40 -0.57 -8.94
C GLY A 102 9.89 -0.91 -9.01
N ILE A 103 10.73 -0.10 -8.34
CA ILE A 103 12.18 -0.31 -8.28
C ILE A 103 12.50 -1.56 -7.46
N ILE A 104 11.88 -1.75 -6.29
CA ILE A 104 12.09 -2.95 -5.46
C ILE A 104 11.72 -4.21 -6.24
N LEU A 105 10.56 -4.21 -6.91
CA LEU A 105 10.13 -5.32 -7.76
C LEU A 105 11.13 -5.59 -8.89
N ALA A 106 11.65 -4.54 -9.53
CA ALA A 106 12.59 -4.67 -10.63
C ALA A 106 13.92 -5.30 -10.18
N VAL A 107 14.39 -4.92 -8.99
CA VAL A 107 15.66 -5.41 -8.43
C VAL A 107 15.52 -6.81 -7.85
N LEU A 108 14.46 -7.10 -7.10
CA LEU A 108 14.32 -8.36 -6.35
C LEU A 108 13.63 -9.48 -7.14
N MET A 109 12.69 -9.15 -8.02
CA MET A 109 11.88 -10.14 -8.74
C MET A 109 12.04 -10.05 -10.27
N GLY A 110 12.58 -8.94 -10.76
CA GLY A 110 12.83 -8.70 -12.18
C GLY A 110 11.71 -7.92 -12.87
N TRP A 111 12.03 -7.47 -14.09
CA TRP A 111 11.18 -6.55 -14.87
C TRP A 111 9.77 -7.08 -15.17
N GLN A 112 9.57 -8.40 -15.19
CA GLN A 112 8.27 -9.00 -15.48
C GLN A 112 7.23 -8.66 -14.41
N PHE A 113 7.64 -8.67 -13.13
CA PHE A 113 6.76 -8.31 -12.03
C PHE A 113 6.53 -6.81 -11.97
N THR A 114 7.55 -5.99 -12.24
CA THR A 114 7.39 -4.54 -12.39
C THR A 114 6.39 -4.21 -13.49
N LEU A 115 6.51 -4.84 -14.67
CA LEU A 115 5.56 -4.62 -15.76
C LEU A 115 4.15 -5.08 -15.36
N ALA A 116 4.02 -6.24 -14.70
CA ALA A 116 2.72 -6.72 -14.23
C ALA A 116 2.10 -5.79 -13.19
N GLU A 117 2.88 -5.17 -12.30
CA GLU A 117 2.38 -4.19 -11.34
C GLU A 117 1.88 -2.93 -12.06
N PHE A 118 2.70 -2.33 -12.93
CA PHE A 118 2.33 -1.08 -13.62
C PHE A 118 1.28 -1.25 -14.72
N THR A 119 1.04 -2.47 -15.21
CA THR A 119 -0.07 -2.76 -16.14
C THR A 119 -1.31 -3.27 -15.41
N GLY A 120 -1.11 -4.13 -14.41
CA GLY A 120 -2.17 -4.69 -13.57
C GLY A 120 -2.81 -3.65 -12.68
N GLY A 121 -2.06 -2.71 -12.11
CA GLY A 121 -2.59 -1.67 -11.23
C GLY A 121 -3.63 -0.77 -11.92
N PRO A 122 -3.37 -0.20 -13.11
CA PRO A 122 -4.41 0.54 -13.85
C PRO A 122 -5.62 -0.32 -14.21
N ILE A 123 -5.42 -1.59 -14.58
CA ILE A 123 -6.51 -2.53 -14.85
C ILE A 123 -7.35 -2.74 -13.58
N MET A 124 -6.70 -2.98 -12.45
CA MET A 124 -7.36 -3.17 -11.15
C MET A 124 -8.10 -1.92 -10.71
N ILE A 125 -7.57 -0.72 -10.93
CA ILE A 125 -8.28 0.54 -10.65
C ILE A 125 -9.54 0.64 -11.50
N VAL A 126 -9.47 0.30 -12.79
CA VAL A 126 -10.65 0.30 -13.66
C VAL A 126 -11.68 -0.71 -13.16
N LEU A 127 -11.28 -1.94 -12.84
CA LEU A 127 -12.16 -2.97 -12.31
C LEU A 127 -12.79 -2.56 -10.97
N LEU A 128 -11.98 -2.02 -10.05
CA LEU A 128 -12.43 -1.49 -8.77
C LEU A 128 -13.48 -0.39 -8.98
N VAL A 129 -13.21 0.59 -9.83
CA VAL A 129 -14.16 1.69 -10.09
C VAL A 129 -15.45 1.18 -10.73
N LEU A 130 -15.38 0.24 -11.67
CA LEU A 130 -16.55 -0.38 -12.27
C LEU A 130 -17.37 -1.16 -11.23
N MET A 131 -16.72 -1.93 -10.37
CA MET A 131 -17.36 -2.64 -9.26
C MET A 131 -18.02 -1.66 -8.28
N LEU A 132 -17.34 -0.57 -7.91
CA LEU A 132 -17.90 0.44 -7.01
C LEU A 132 -19.05 1.22 -7.67
N ARG A 133 -19.07 1.37 -9.00
CA ARG A 133 -20.21 1.98 -9.70
C ARG A 133 -21.49 1.16 -9.60
N THR A 134 -21.39 -0.17 -9.52
CA THR A 134 -22.54 -1.04 -9.37
C THR A 134 -22.87 -1.33 -7.91
N ALA A 135 -21.86 -1.50 -7.05
CA ALA A 135 -22.04 -1.88 -5.65
C ALA A 135 -22.38 -0.71 -4.72
N MET A 136 -21.86 0.50 -4.97
CA MET A 136 -22.02 1.67 -4.08
C MET A 136 -23.13 2.59 -4.58
N THR A 137 -24.36 2.30 -4.14
CA THR A 137 -25.52 3.17 -4.34
C THR A 137 -25.40 4.46 -3.51
N LYS A 138 -26.17 5.49 -3.88
CA LYS A 138 -26.19 6.77 -3.13
C LYS A 138 -26.47 6.58 -1.64
N SER A 139 -27.34 5.63 -1.28
CA SER A 139 -27.65 5.29 0.11
C SER A 139 -26.43 4.73 0.86
N ARG A 140 -25.70 3.78 0.26
CA ARG A 140 -24.50 3.18 0.87
C ARG A 140 -23.37 4.19 1.03
N VAL A 141 -23.18 5.08 0.05
CA VAL A 141 -22.19 6.16 0.15
C VAL A 141 -22.57 7.16 1.25
N ALA A 142 -23.86 7.49 1.39
CA ALA A 142 -24.34 8.36 2.46
C ALA A 142 -24.11 7.73 3.84
N GLU A 143 -24.43 6.44 4.00
CA GLU A 143 -24.17 5.70 5.24
C GLU A 143 -22.67 5.64 5.56
N ALA A 144 -21.83 5.34 4.56
CA ALA A 144 -20.37 5.37 4.71
C ALA A 144 -19.86 6.76 5.13
N ARG A 145 -20.48 7.85 4.64
CA ARG A 145 -20.16 9.22 5.07
C ARG A 145 -20.54 9.45 6.53
N THR A 146 -21.74 9.06 6.94
CA THR A 146 -22.17 9.15 8.34
C THR A 146 -21.23 8.37 9.26
N GLN A 147 -20.80 7.17 8.85
CA GLN A 147 -19.81 6.38 9.60
C GLN A 147 -18.44 7.06 9.65
N ALA A 148 -17.96 7.65 8.54
CA ALA A 148 -16.69 8.36 8.51
C ALA A 148 -16.68 9.63 9.38
N GLU A 149 -17.84 10.28 9.54
CA GLU A 149 -18.05 11.46 10.38
C GLU A 149 -18.18 11.15 11.87
N GLN A 150 -18.65 9.95 12.22
CA GLN A 150 -18.49 9.44 13.58
C GLN A 150 -16.98 9.38 13.84
N ASN A 151 -16.46 10.23 14.74
CA ASN A 151 -15.02 10.33 15.07
C ASN A 151 -14.50 9.09 15.83
N ARG A 152 -14.89 7.89 15.39
CA ARG A 152 -14.32 6.62 15.80
C ARG A 152 -12.89 6.58 15.29
N GLN A 153 -11.97 6.89 16.20
CA GLN A 153 -10.55 6.86 15.94
C GLN A 153 -10.14 5.39 15.75
N GLY A 154 -9.82 5.03 14.51
CA GLY A 154 -8.99 3.86 14.27
C GLY A 154 -7.61 4.07 14.87
N ARG A 155 -6.85 2.98 15.03
CA ARG A 155 -5.51 2.98 15.67
C ARG A 155 -4.52 4.00 15.07
N MET A 156 -4.81 4.49 13.86
CA MET A 156 -3.98 5.39 13.05
C MET A 156 -4.62 6.79 12.82
N GLU A 157 -5.83 7.06 13.31
CA GLU A 157 -6.55 8.32 13.01
C GLU A 157 -6.03 9.54 13.77
N GLY A 158 -5.31 9.35 14.88
CA GLY A 158 -4.57 10.44 15.53
C GLY A 158 -3.60 11.14 14.57
N HIS A 159 -3.05 10.39 13.60
CA HIS A 159 -2.20 10.92 12.52
C HIS A 159 -2.98 11.67 11.43
N ALA A 160 -4.22 11.23 11.15
CA ALA A 160 -5.09 11.87 10.15
C ALA A 160 -5.75 13.16 10.68
N GLY A 161 -5.88 13.33 11.99
CA GLY A 161 -6.50 14.49 12.62
C GLY A 161 -5.63 15.74 12.66
N MET A 162 -4.30 15.60 12.66
CA MET A 162 -3.38 16.74 12.63
C MET A 162 -3.16 17.19 11.18
N ASP A 163 -3.77 18.30 10.79
CA ASP A 163 -3.51 18.97 9.51
C ASP A 163 -2.41 20.02 9.74
N MET A 164 -1.15 19.57 9.67
CA MET A 164 0.04 20.43 9.73
C MET A 164 0.45 20.94 8.34
N SER A 165 -0.40 20.75 7.32
CA SER A 165 -0.09 21.20 5.96
C SER A 165 0.03 22.73 5.91
N VAL A 166 1.07 23.21 5.24
CA VAL A 166 1.37 24.64 5.16
C VAL A 166 0.49 25.27 4.09
N SER A 167 -0.61 25.90 4.53
CA SER A 167 -1.49 26.69 3.66
C SER A 167 -0.93 28.11 3.48
N GLY A 168 -0.62 28.54 2.25
CA GLY A 168 -0.12 29.89 1.97
C GLY A 168 0.21 30.19 0.50
N ALA A 169 0.32 31.46 0.10
CA ALA A 169 0.65 31.84 -1.28
C ALA A 169 2.13 31.50 -1.62
N GLY A 170 2.35 30.78 -2.73
CA GLY A 170 3.70 30.38 -3.20
C GLY A 170 3.70 29.03 -3.92
N ASN A 171 4.76 28.74 -4.68
CA ASN A 171 4.95 27.44 -5.35
C ASN A 171 5.16 26.30 -4.34
N ILE A 172 4.82 25.06 -4.70
CA ILE A 172 4.93 23.85 -3.85
C ILE A 172 6.33 23.71 -3.24
N VAL A 173 7.36 23.97 -4.04
CA VAL A 173 8.77 23.91 -3.61
C VAL A 173 9.08 24.94 -2.51
N ALA A 174 8.56 26.16 -2.64
CA ALA A 174 8.76 27.21 -1.64
C ALA A 174 8.02 26.89 -0.33
N ARG A 175 6.83 26.24 -0.41
CA ARG A 175 6.12 25.75 0.77
C ARG A 175 6.90 24.65 1.48
N ALA A 176 7.41 23.66 0.72
CA ALA A 176 8.19 22.54 1.26
C ALA A 176 9.46 23.01 1.99
N LEU A 177 10.21 23.93 1.38
CA LEU A 177 11.48 24.42 1.92
C LEU A 177 11.33 25.52 2.99
N SER A 178 10.09 25.92 3.32
CA SER A 178 9.85 26.88 4.38
C SER A 178 10.13 26.26 5.77
N PRO A 179 10.48 27.05 6.81
CA PRO A 179 10.70 26.51 8.16
C PRO A 179 9.50 25.71 8.70
N LYS A 180 8.28 26.20 8.42
CA LYS A 180 7.03 25.48 8.75
C LYS A 180 6.88 24.20 7.93
N GLY A 181 7.23 24.23 6.64
CA GLY A 181 7.20 23.08 5.75
C GLY A 181 8.14 21.98 6.22
N LEU A 182 9.39 22.31 6.51
CA LEU A 182 10.38 21.38 7.06
C LEU A 182 9.94 20.78 8.40
N THR A 183 9.29 21.57 9.25
CA THR A 183 8.74 21.08 10.53
C THR A 183 7.58 20.11 10.31
N ALA A 184 6.70 20.40 9.36
CA ALA A 184 5.60 19.51 9.00
C ALA A 184 6.11 18.21 8.38
N ILE A 185 7.07 18.29 7.45
CA ILE A 185 7.71 17.13 6.82
C ILE A 185 8.36 16.22 7.86
N SER A 186 9.11 16.79 8.81
CA SER A 186 9.78 15.99 9.84
C SER A 186 8.79 15.28 10.78
N HIS A 187 7.69 15.96 11.15
CA HIS A 187 6.64 15.34 11.95
C HIS A 187 5.94 14.21 11.19
N PHE A 188 5.54 14.45 9.93
CA PHE A 188 4.92 13.42 9.10
C PHE A 188 5.86 12.23 8.89
N TYR A 189 7.14 12.47 8.60
CA TYR A 189 8.14 11.41 8.44
C TYR A 189 8.28 10.53 9.70
N VAL A 190 8.44 11.15 10.87
CA VAL A 190 8.59 10.42 12.14
C VAL A 190 7.29 9.69 12.50
N MET A 191 6.15 10.31 12.25
CA MET A 191 4.84 9.70 12.48
C MET A 191 4.61 8.50 11.58
N ASP A 192 4.91 8.59 10.28
CA ASP A 192 4.77 7.49 9.33
C ASP A 192 5.62 6.29 9.79
N TRP A 193 6.88 6.52 10.20
CA TRP A 193 7.73 5.50 10.82
C TRP A 193 7.14 4.89 12.09
N ALA A 194 6.76 5.75 13.06
CA ALA A 194 6.22 5.32 14.35
C ALA A 194 4.93 4.49 14.21
N SER A 195 4.21 4.69 13.11
CA SER A 195 2.93 4.06 12.86
C SER A 195 3.05 2.65 12.25
N VAL A 196 4.11 2.36 11.49
CA VAL A 196 4.24 1.09 10.74
C VAL A 196 5.42 0.21 11.20
N TRP A 197 6.34 0.70 12.03
CA TRP A 197 7.55 -0.06 12.38
C TRP A 197 7.27 -1.44 13.00
N THR A 198 6.21 -1.59 13.80
CA THR A 198 5.84 -2.88 14.40
C THR A 198 5.45 -3.89 13.35
N ASP A 199 4.71 -3.44 12.33
CA ASP A 199 4.15 -4.30 11.29
C ASP A 199 5.25 -4.71 10.31
N ILE A 200 6.16 -3.79 9.98
CA ILE A 200 7.37 -4.09 9.19
C ILE A 200 8.26 -5.08 9.94
N ALA A 201 8.54 -4.84 11.21
CA ALA A 201 9.38 -5.74 12.01
C ALA A 201 8.76 -7.14 12.12
N LEU A 202 7.46 -7.23 12.40
CA LEU A 202 6.75 -8.49 12.48
C LEU A 202 6.74 -9.22 11.13
N GLY A 203 6.44 -8.51 10.03
CA GLY A 203 6.43 -9.06 8.68
C GLY A 203 7.79 -9.59 8.24
N LEU A 204 8.88 -8.87 8.54
CA LEU A 204 10.25 -9.31 8.27
C LEU A 204 10.63 -10.55 9.08
N LEU A 205 10.28 -10.60 10.37
CA LEU A 205 10.55 -11.75 11.22
C LEU A 205 9.79 -12.99 10.76
N ILE A 206 8.50 -12.85 10.42
CA ILE A 206 7.69 -13.94 9.89
C ILE A 206 8.26 -14.41 8.55
N SER A 207 8.60 -13.49 7.65
CA SER A 207 9.15 -13.84 6.34
C SER A 207 10.50 -14.54 6.45
N GLY A 208 11.39 -14.08 7.33
CA GLY A 208 12.67 -14.73 7.61
C GLY A 208 12.51 -16.12 8.23
N ALA A 209 11.54 -16.29 9.14
CA ALA A 209 11.19 -17.59 9.70
C ALA A 209 10.66 -18.55 8.62
N LEU A 210 9.75 -18.09 7.75
CA LEU A 210 9.22 -18.88 6.64
C LEU A 210 10.33 -19.26 5.65
N ALA A 211 11.19 -18.32 5.28
CA ALA A 211 12.32 -18.56 4.38
C ALA A 211 13.32 -19.59 4.94
N ALA A 212 13.56 -19.57 6.25
CA ALA A 212 14.52 -20.47 6.89
C ALA A 212 13.93 -21.85 7.23
N TRP A 213 12.66 -21.91 7.63
CA TRP A 213 12.08 -23.12 8.24
C TRP A 213 11.12 -23.87 7.33
N VAL A 214 10.52 -23.22 6.34
CA VAL A 214 9.55 -23.86 5.44
C VAL A 214 10.25 -24.36 4.18
N PRO A 215 10.33 -25.69 3.96
CA PRO A 215 10.98 -26.21 2.76
C PRO A 215 10.20 -25.86 1.49
N ASN A 216 10.89 -25.65 0.38
CA ASN A 216 10.27 -25.39 -0.93
C ASN A 216 9.23 -26.46 -1.32
N GLY A 217 9.43 -27.72 -0.92
CA GLY A 217 8.48 -28.81 -1.17
C GLY A 217 7.10 -28.56 -0.54
N PHE A 218 7.02 -27.87 0.60
CA PHE A 218 5.74 -27.48 1.20
C PHE A 218 5.00 -26.48 0.31
N TRP A 219 5.67 -25.41 -0.12
CA TRP A 219 5.08 -24.41 -1.01
C TRP A 219 4.62 -25.03 -2.34
N GLN A 220 5.43 -25.92 -2.91
CA GLN A 220 5.10 -26.63 -4.14
C GLN A 220 3.85 -27.51 -4.01
N ALA A 221 3.70 -28.19 -2.87
CA ALA A 221 2.52 -28.99 -2.58
C ALA A 221 1.29 -28.10 -2.32
N PHE A 222 1.44 -27.06 -1.51
CA PHE A 222 0.36 -26.14 -1.13
C PHE A 222 -0.22 -25.39 -2.33
N PHE A 223 0.63 -24.95 -3.26
CA PHE A 223 0.22 -24.26 -4.49
C PHE A 223 0.00 -25.20 -5.68
N LEU A 224 0.01 -26.52 -5.47
CA LEU A 224 -0.23 -27.55 -6.48
C LEU A 224 0.65 -27.36 -7.74
N VAL A 225 1.91 -26.96 -7.56
CA VAL A 225 2.83 -26.58 -8.65
C VAL A 225 3.01 -27.70 -9.68
N ARG A 226 2.89 -28.96 -9.25
CA ARG A 226 2.99 -30.15 -10.11
C ARG A 226 1.79 -30.34 -11.06
N HIS A 227 0.71 -29.57 -10.90
CA HIS A 227 -0.47 -29.60 -11.76
C HIS A 227 -0.65 -28.26 -12.49
N PRO A 228 -0.21 -28.13 -13.75
CA PRO A 228 -0.12 -26.84 -14.45
C PRO A 228 -1.45 -26.06 -14.53
N LEU A 229 -2.58 -26.76 -14.66
CA LEU A 229 -3.91 -26.13 -14.70
C LEU A 229 -4.39 -25.74 -13.29
N ALA A 230 -4.17 -26.59 -12.28
CA ALA A 230 -4.55 -26.30 -10.91
C ALA A 230 -3.73 -25.14 -10.33
N ALA A 231 -2.41 -25.11 -10.56
CA ALA A 231 -1.53 -24.03 -10.10
C ALA A 231 -1.91 -22.64 -10.67
N LYS A 232 -2.47 -22.60 -11.88
CA LYS A 232 -2.95 -21.36 -12.53
C LYS A 232 -4.27 -20.86 -11.95
N LEU A 233 -5.07 -21.71 -11.32
CA LEU A 233 -6.34 -21.33 -10.69
C LEU A 233 -6.18 -21.11 -9.19
N VAL A 234 -5.45 -22.02 -8.53
CA VAL A 234 -5.27 -22.03 -7.08
C VAL A 234 -4.31 -20.95 -6.63
N GLY A 235 -3.23 -20.69 -7.38
CA GLY A 235 -2.29 -19.61 -7.06
C GLY A 235 -2.97 -18.25 -6.91
N PRO A 236 -3.70 -17.76 -7.92
CA PRO A 236 -4.41 -16.47 -7.86
C PRO A 236 -5.50 -16.36 -6.79
N LEU A 237 -6.03 -17.48 -6.30
CA LEU A 237 -7.05 -17.51 -5.25
C LEU A 237 -6.44 -17.56 -3.85
N ILE A 238 -5.37 -18.34 -3.67
CA ILE A 238 -4.69 -18.51 -2.39
C ILE A 238 -3.77 -17.32 -2.10
N GLY A 239 -3.13 -16.74 -3.11
CA GLY A 239 -2.24 -15.58 -2.95
C GLY A 239 -2.85 -14.46 -2.11
N PRO A 240 -4.06 -13.97 -2.44
CA PRO A 240 -4.72 -12.96 -1.63
C PRO A 240 -5.02 -13.40 -0.19
N LEU A 241 -5.41 -14.67 0.02
CA LEU A 241 -5.67 -15.20 1.37
C LEU A 241 -4.39 -15.22 2.22
N VAL A 242 -3.26 -15.58 1.62
CA VAL A 242 -1.96 -15.55 2.30
C VAL A 242 -1.58 -14.11 2.64
N ALA A 243 -1.85 -13.14 1.76
CA ALA A 243 -1.61 -11.72 2.03
C ALA A 243 -2.48 -11.18 3.20
N VAL A 244 -3.75 -11.59 3.28
CA VAL A 244 -4.62 -11.21 4.41
C VAL A 244 -4.05 -11.73 5.75
N VAL A 245 -3.53 -12.95 5.74
CA VAL A 245 -3.00 -13.63 6.94
C VAL A 245 -1.57 -13.19 7.28
N SER A 246 -0.80 -12.68 6.33
CA SER A 246 0.58 -12.24 6.56
C SER A 246 0.67 -10.89 7.27
N PHE A 247 -0.40 -10.09 7.27
CA PHE A 247 -0.47 -8.75 7.90
C PHE A 247 0.66 -7.80 7.46
N VAL A 248 1.15 -7.93 6.24
CA VAL A 248 2.25 -7.09 5.76
C VAL A 248 1.73 -6.04 4.78
N CYS A 249 2.27 -4.82 4.88
CA CYS A 249 1.99 -3.73 3.95
C CYS A 249 2.57 -4.01 2.55
N SER A 250 2.15 -3.24 1.54
CA SER A 250 2.57 -3.38 0.12
C SER A 250 4.06 -3.65 -0.05
N VAL A 251 4.91 -2.81 0.56
CA VAL A 251 6.37 -2.92 0.48
C VAL A 251 6.89 -4.18 1.17
N GLY A 252 6.37 -4.51 2.35
CA GLY A 252 6.81 -5.69 3.08
C GLY A 252 6.27 -7.01 2.51
N ASN A 253 5.25 -6.97 1.65
CA ASN A 253 4.83 -8.13 0.87
C ASN A 253 5.88 -8.50 -0.19
N VAL A 254 6.68 -7.56 -0.72
CA VAL A 254 7.64 -7.90 -1.80
C VAL A 254 8.68 -8.94 -1.36
N PRO A 255 9.33 -8.81 -0.18
CA PRO A 255 10.23 -9.86 0.31
C PRO A 255 9.55 -11.23 0.47
N LEU A 256 8.32 -11.28 1.01
CA LEU A 256 7.57 -12.54 1.13
C LEU A 256 7.18 -13.09 -0.25
N ALA A 257 6.81 -12.22 -1.20
CA ALA A 257 6.55 -12.57 -2.58
C ALA A 257 7.79 -13.18 -3.25
N ALA A 258 8.99 -12.68 -2.97
CA ALA A 258 10.24 -13.26 -3.44
C ALA A 258 10.50 -14.65 -2.85
N VAL A 259 10.19 -14.87 -1.55
CA VAL A 259 10.27 -16.21 -0.94
C VAL A 259 9.29 -17.17 -1.60
N LEU A 260 8.04 -16.73 -1.82
CA LEU A 260 6.99 -17.50 -2.49
C LEU A 260 7.38 -17.85 -3.94
N TRP A 261 7.93 -16.88 -4.67
CA TRP A 261 8.43 -17.06 -6.03
C TRP A 261 9.57 -18.08 -6.10
N ASN A 262 10.58 -17.96 -5.23
CA ASN A 262 11.67 -18.92 -5.11
C ASN A 262 11.18 -20.32 -4.67
N GLY A 263 10.07 -20.38 -3.94
CA GLY A 263 9.36 -21.62 -3.60
C GLY A 263 8.72 -22.33 -4.81
N GLY A 264 8.69 -21.70 -5.99
CA GLY A 264 8.17 -22.27 -7.24
C GLY A 264 6.70 -21.96 -7.51
N ILE A 265 6.13 -20.94 -6.86
CA ILE A 265 4.74 -20.54 -7.04
C ILE A 265 4.54 -19.92 -8.43
N SER A 266 3.32 -20.03 -8.96
CA SER A 266 2.99 -19.47 -10.27
C SER A 266 3.09 -17.94 -10.29
N PHE A 267 3.47 -17.37 -11.43
CA PHE A 267 3.55 -15.92 -11.63
C PHE A 267 2.25 -15.21 -11.23
N GLY A 268 1.09 -15.75 -11.66
CA GLY A 268 -0.21 -15.20 -11.31
C GLY A 268 -0.52 -15.27 -9.80
N GLY A 269 -0.06 -16.30 -9.10
CA GLY A 269 -0.19 -16.39 -7.65
C GLY A 269 0.62 -15.31 -6.93
N VAL A 270 1.88 -15.10 -7.33
CA VAL A 270 2.73 -14.04 -6.77
C VAL A 270 2.15 -12.65 -7.04
N VAL A 271 1.72 -12.38 -8.28
CA VAL A 271 1.10 -11.09 -8.64
C VAL A 271 -0.20 -10.87 -7.87
N SER A 272 -1.05 -11.89 -7.71
CA SER A 272 -2.28 -11.76 -6.90
C SER A 272 -2.01 -11.50 -5.43
N PHE A 273 -0.92 -12.06 -4.88
CA PHE A 273 -0.49 -11.84 -3.51
C PHE A 273 -0.02 -10.39 -3.32
N LEU A 274 0.73 -9.83 -4.28
CA LEU A 274 1.18 -8.43 -4.24
C LEU A 274 0.01 -7.45 -4.26
N PHE A 275 -1.00 -7.67 -5.10
CA PHE A 275 -2.20 -6.81 -5.20
C PHE A 275 -3.19 -6.92 -4.02
N ALA A 276 -2.98 -7.85 -3.09
CA ALA A 276 -3.88 -8.08 -1.97
C ALA A 276 -3.50 -7.32 -0.68
N ASP A 277 -2.53 -6.41 -0.79
CA ASP A 277 -1.98 -5.58 0.29
C ASP A 277 -2.99 -4.61 0.94
N LEU A 278 -4.12 -4.33 0.29
CA LEU A 278 -5.21 -3.52 0.84
C LEU A 278 -6.26 -4.32 1.62
N ILE A 279 -6.20 -5.66 1.61
CA ILE A 279 -7.14 -6.55 2.32
C ILE A 279 -6.50 -7.01 3.65
N ILE A 280 -5.73 -6.15 4.31
CA ILE A 280 -5.15 -6.49 5.61
C ILE A 280 -6.14 -6.19 6.74
N LEU A 281 -6.30 -7.13 7.66
CA LEU A 281 -7.24 -7.07 8.78
C LEU A 281 -7.16 -5.80 9.65
N PRO A 282 -5.99 -5.17 9.91
CA PRO A 282 -5.92 -3.95 10.70
C PRO A 282 -6.52 -2.71 10.01
N ILE A 283 -6.73 -2.76 8.69
CA ILE A 283 -7.44 -1.70 7.93
C ILE A 283 -8.96 -1.91 8.01
N LEU A 284 -9.42 -3.14 8.21
CA LEU A 284 -10.85 -3.50 8.20
C LEU A 284 -11.54 -3.30 9.56
N ASN A 285 -10.80 -3.00 10.62
CA ASN A 285 -11.26 -2.96 12.02
C ASN A 285 -11.00 -1.60 12.67
#